data_AF-A0AAD8FJZ1-F1
#
_entry.id   AF-A0AAD8FJZ1-F1
#
_cell.length_a   1.000
_cell.length_b   1.000
_cell.length_c   1.000
_cell.angle_alpha   90.00
_cell.angle_beta   90.00
_cell.angle_gamma   90.00
#
_symmetry.space_group_name_H-M   'P 1'
#
loop_
_entity.id
_entity.type
_entity.pdbx_description
1 polymer ?
#
loop_
_entity_poly.entity_id
_entity_poly.type
_entity_poly.pdbx_seq_one_letter_code
_entity_poly.pdbx_strand_id
1 'polypeptide(L)'
;MIIIARGYDSYSKVLPSETFINTVNYKSPKELAERILYLDTHDEDYMRMLKEKDKYFAVYEEYPLTYRSMYLEHRYEAVPMCQVCHRLWNLEKYSKSIKELDKWFWKKEYQCKVPTDI
;
A
#
# COMPACT_ATOMS: atom_id res chain seq x y z
N MET A 1 3.05 12.65 -12.97
CA MET A 1 4.09 11.60 -12.84
C MET A 1 3.41 10.25 -12.63
N ILE A 2 3.82 9.24 -13.39
CA ILE A 2 3.39 7.84 -13.21
C ILE A 2 4.41 7.13 -12.33
N ILE A 3 3.94 6.36 -11.35
CA ILE A 3 4.80 5.64 -10.40
C ILE A 3 5.18 4.27 -10.96
N ILE A 4 6.45 3.89 -10.84
CA ILE A 4 6.92 2.53 -11.06
C ILE A 4 7.11 1.89 -9.69
N ALA A 5 6.31 0.86 -9.38
CA ALA A 5 6.27 0.25 -8.06
C ALA A 5 6.68 -1.22 -8.12
N ARG A 6 7.57 -1.61 -7.21
CA ARG A 6 7.91 -3.00 -6.91
C ARG A 6 7.50 -3.29 -5.47
N GLY A 7 6.78 -4.39 -5.28
CA GLY A 7 6.31 -4.84 -3.97
C GLY A 7 5.39 -6.04 -4.16
N TYR A 8 4.41 -6.24 -3.27
CA TYR A 8 3.60 -7.45 -3.30
C TYR A 8 2.73 -7.51 -4.57
N ASP A 9 2.57 -8.72 -5.14
CA ASP A 9 1.77 -9.04 -6.35
C ASP A 9 0.29 -8.56 -6.27
N SER A 10 -0.16 -8.10 -5.11
CA SER A 10 -1.53 -7.63 -4.91
C SER A 10 -1.74 -6.12 -5.04
N TYR A 11 -0.82 -5.34 -5.61
CA TYR A 11 -1.10 -3.90 -5.80
C TYR A 11 -2.36 -3.66 -6.62
N SER A 12 -2.68 -4.53 -7.59
CA SER A 12 -3.93 -4.51 -8.34
C SER A 12 -5.20 -4.67 -7.46
N LYS A 13 -5.07 -5.16 -6.22
CA LYS A 13 -6.19 -5.28 -5.28
C LYS A 13 -6.46 -3.99 -4.50
N VAL A 14 -5.47 -3.10 -4.43
CA VAL A 14 -5.51 -1.90 -3.58
C VAL A 14 -5.37 -0.60 -4.36
N LEU A 15 -4.77 -0.66 -5.55
CA LEU A 15 -4.59 0.46 -6.45
C LEU A 15 -5.29 0.16 -7.78
N PRO A 16 -5.92 1.18 -8.39
CA PRO A 16 -6.53 1.03 -9.71
C PRO A 16 -5.49 0.62 -10.76
N SER A 17 -5.83 -0.36 -11.60
CA SER A 17 -5.04 -0.71 -12.77
C SER A 17 -4.82 0.51 -13.67
N GLU A 18 -3.69 0.56 -14.36
CA GLU A 18 -3.34 1.61 -15.35
C GLU A 18 -2.95 2.99 -14.78
N THR A 19 -3.00 3.17 -13.47
CA THR A 19 -2.56 4.44 -12.82
C THR A 19 -1.09 4.42 -12.38
N PHE A 20 -0.44 3.26 -12.44
CA PHE A 20 0.95 3.01 -12.09
C PHE A 20 1.49 1.81 -12.90
N ILE A 21 2.80 1.62 -12.88
CA ILE A 21 3.49 0.49 -13.51
C ILE A 21 3.89 -0.48 -12.39
N ASN A 22 3.27 -1.66 -12.35
CA ASN A 22 3.64 -2.74 -11.44
C ASN A 22 4.76 -3.58 -12.06
N THR A 23 5.94 -3.63 -11.44
CA THR A 23 7.08 -4.38 -12.01
C THR A 23 6.81 -5.88 -12.11
N VAL A 24 5.91 -6.43 -11.28
CA VAL A 24 5.51 -7.85 -11.32
C VAL A 24 4.84 -8.25 -12.64
N ASN A 25 4.27 -7.30 -13.37
CA ASN A 25 3.61 -7.59 -14.65
C ASN A 25 4.60 -7.86 -15.79
N TYR A 26 5.90 -7.71 -15.56
CA TYR A 26 6.95 -7.86 -16.57
C TYR A 26 7.81 -9.06 -16.23
N LYS A 27 8.09 -9.90 -17.23
CA LYS A 27 8.88 -11.12 -17.06
C LYS A 27 10.37 -10.83 -16.86
N SER A 28 10.81 -9.62 -17.23
CA SER A 28 12.20 -9.20 -17.07
C SER A 28 12.34 -7.68 -16.95
N PRO A 29 13.46 -7.19 -16.39
CA PRO A 29 13.79 -5.76 -16.41
C PRO A 29 13.85 -5.15 -17.82
N LYS A 30 14.23 -5.95 -18.83
CA LYS A 30 14.28 -5.51 -20.23
C LYS A 30 12.88 -5.16 -20.75
N GLU A 31 11.90 -6.03 -20.51
CA GLU A 31 10.51 -5.81 -20.94
C GLU A 31 9.91 -4.57 -20.26
N LEU A 32 10.24 -4.35 -18.97
CA LEU A 32 9.88 -3.13 -18.26
C LEU A 32 10.51 -1.88 -18.90
N ALA A 33 11.81 -1.94 -19.23
CA ALA A 33 12.51 -0.83 -19.87
C ALA A 33 11.92 -0.49 -21.25
N GLU A 34 11.58 -1.51 -22.05
CA GLU A 34 10.91 -1.34 -23.35
C GLU A 34 9.56 -0.63 -23.19
N ARG A 35 8.77 -0.99 -22.16
CA ARG A 35 7.52 -0.30 -21.86
C ARG A 35 7.72 1.16 -21.43
N ILE A 36 8.76 1.45 -20.66
CA ILE A 36 9.08 2.83 -20.24
C ILE A 36 9.46 3.67 -21.47
N LEU A 37 10.33 3.15 -22.35
CA LEU A 37 10.68 3.82 -23.61
C LEU A 37 9.47 4.02 -24.53
N TYR A 38 8.58 3.04 -24.60
CA TYR A 38 7.34 3.18 -25.34
C TYR A 38 6.52 4.37 -24.83
N LEU A 39 6.31 4.48 -23.52
CA LEU A 39 5.54 5.57 -22.93
C LEU A 39 6.20 6.95 -23.09
N ASP A 40 7.54 7.00 -23.14
CA ASP A 40 8.30 8.23 -23.41
C ASP A 40 8.10 8.76 -24.85
N THR A 41 7.79 7.86 -25.79
CA THR A 41 7.62 8.18 -27.21
C THR A 41 6.16 8.24 -27.66
N HIS A 42 5.21 7.90 -26.79
CA HIS A 42 3.78 7.80 -27.09
C HIS A 42 2.96 8.65 -26.11
N ASP A 43 2.99 9.96 -26.32
CA ASP A 43 2.37 10.96 -25.43
C ASP A 43 0.90 10.67 -25.14
N GLU A 44 0.11 10.22 -26.13
CA GLU A 44 -1.31 9.94 -25.94
C GLU A 44 -1.56 8.82 -24.92
N ASP A 45 -0.71 7.79 -24.93
CA ASP A 45 -0.81 6.66 -24.01
C ASP A 45 -0.37 7.06 -22.60
N TYR A 46 0.71 7.84 -22.49
CA TYR A 46 1.16 8.39 -21.21
C TYR A 46 0.12 9.34 -20.60
N MET A 47 -0.44 10.24 -21.42
CA MET A 47 -1.50 11.16 -21.01
C MET A 47 -2.78 10.43 -20.62
N ARG A 48 -3.13 9.32 -21.29
CA ARG A 48 -4.25 8.47 -20.88
C ARG A 48 -4.03 7.92 -19.46
N MET A 49 -2.84 7.41 -19.16
CA MET A 49 -2.51 6.92 -17.82
C MET A 49 -2.60 8.03 -16.76
N LEU A 50 -2.10 9.24 -17.08
CA LEU A 50 -2.19 10.38 -16.15
C LEU A 50 -3.64 10.79 -15.90
N LYS A 51 -4.47 10.89 -16.95
CA LYS A 51 -5.90 11.20 -16.83
C LYS A 51 -6.64 10.16 -16.01
N GLU A 52 -6.32 8.87 -16.19
CA GLU A 52 -6.90 7.80 -15.37
C GLU A 52 -6.52 7.97 -13.90
N LYS A 53 -5.23 8.21 -13.63
CA LYS A 53 -4.73 8.48 -12.28
C LYS A 53 -5.44 9.68 -11.64
N ASP A 54 -5.69 10.75 -12.39
CA ASP A 54 -6.30 11.98 -11.88
C ASP A 54 -7.79 11.84 -11.52
N LYS A 55 -8.45 10.74 -11.92
CA LYS A 55 -9.80 10.40 -11.41
C LYS A 55 -9.78 10.02 -9.93
N TYR A 56 -8.61 9.65 -9.41
CA TYR A 56 -8.41 9.25 -8.03
C TYR A 56 -7.71 10.37 -7.29
N PHE A 57 -8.29 10.78 -6.17
CA PHE A 57 -7.70 11.71 -5.24
C PHE A 57 -7.58 11.04 -3.88
N ALA A 58 -6.55 11.39 -3.13
CA ALA A 58 -6.48 11.00 -1.74
C ALA A 58 -7.60 11.74 -1.00
N VAL A 59 -8.57 11.00 -0.45
CA VAL A 59 -9.60 11.58 0.41
C VAL A 59 -8.98 12.15 1.71
N TYR A 60 -7.77 11.70 2.04
CA TYR A 60 -7.01 12.09 3.22
C TYR A 60 -5.65 12.63 2.77
N GLU A 61 -5.56 13.94 2.59
CA GLU A 61 -4.25 14.57 2.42
C GLU A 61 -3.56 14.60 3.79
N GLU A 62 -2.39 13.99 3.87
CA GLU A 62 -1.39 14.34 4.89
C GLU A 62 -0.95 15.78 4.63
N TYR A 63 -1.80 16.75 4.95
CA TYR A 63 -1.37 18.14 4.98
C TYR A 63 -0.47 18.29 6.21
N PRO A 64 0.84 18.54 6.07
CA PRO A 64 1.60 19.03 7.19
C PRO A 64 0.95 20.37 7.56
N LEU A 65 0.24 20.41 8.69
CA LEU A 65 -0.20 21.66 9.27
C LEU A 65 1.08 22.39 9.68
N THR A 66 1.62 23.19 8.77
CA THR A 66 2.81 24.03 8.95
C THR A 66 2.46 25.22 9.85
N TYR A 67 1.96 24.94 11.05
CA TYR A 67 1.85 25.94 12.10
C TYR A 67 1.95 25.29 13.49
N ARG A 68 3.20 25.26 13.99
CA ARG A 68 3.56 25.22 15.42
C ARG A 68 3.16 24.00 16.27
N SER A 69 2.90 22.84 15.68
CA SER A 69 2.86 21.60 16.47
C SER A 69 3.87 20.60 15.93
N MET A 70 4.80 20.17 16.78
CA MET A 70 5.70 19.03 16.55
C MET A 70 4.91 17.70 16.47
N TYR A 71 3.60 17.76 16.67
CA TYR A 71 2.67 16.67 16.51
C TYR A 71 1.76 17.01 15.33
N LEU A 72 2.03 16.36 14.19
CA LEU A 72 1.04 16.21 13.14
C LEU A 72 -0.19 15.57 13.79
N GLU A 73 -1.29 16.32 13.86
CA GLU A 73 -2.55 15.76 14.36
C GLU A 73 -3.15 14.91 13.23
N HIS A 74 -2.61 13.70 13.07
CA HIS A 74 -3.12 12.71 12.12
C HIS A 74 -4.47 12.22 12.61
N ARG A 75 -5.55 12.93 12.28
CA ARG A 75 -6.93 12.54 12.65
C ARG A 75 -7.30 11.12 12.20
N TYR A 76 -6.57 10.56 11.24
CA TYR A 76 -6.76 9.20 10.76
C TYR A 76 -5.94 8.15 11.52
N GLU A 77 -4.76 8.46 12.07
CA GLU A 77 -4.05 7.56 13.00
C GLU A 77 -4.88 7.35 14.28
N ALA A 78 -5.70 8.34 14.63
CA ALA A 78 -6.69 8.21 15.68
C ALA A 78 -7.73 7.12 15.38
N VAL A 79 -8.00 6.73 14.11
CA VAL A 79 -9.01 5.70 13.80
C VAL A 79 -8.53 4.28 14.17
N PRO A 80 -7.34 3.81 13.73
CA PRO A 80 -6.74 2.59 14.26
C PRO A 80 -6.56 2.64 15.77
N MET A 81 -6.12 3.78 16.33
CA MET A 81 -5.98 3.92 17.79
C MET A 81 -7.33 3.81 18.51
N CYS A 82 -8.40 4.41 17.99
CA CYS A 82 -9.76 4.25 18.52
C CYS A 82 -10.23 2.80 18.47
N GLN A 83 -9.93 2.07 17.40
CA GLN A 83 -10.24 0.63 17.30
C GLN A 83 -9.44 -0.19 18.32
N VAL A 84 -8.19 0.15 18.57
CA VAL A 84 -7.37 -0.46 19.62
C VAL A 84 -7.93 -0.14 21.00
N CYS A 85 -8.21 1.13 21.30
CA CYS A 85 -8.83 1.57 22.55
C CYS A 85 -10.16 0.86 22.78
N HIS A 86 -11.02 0.76 21.77
CA HIS A 86 -12.28 0.03 21.86
C HIS A 86 -12.06 -1.46 22.20
N ARG A 87 -11.06 -2.13 21.62
CA ARG A 87 -10.74 -3.52 21.96
C ARG A 87 -10.17 -3.66 23.37
N LEU A 88 -9.30 -2.74 23.78
CA LEU A 88 -8.71 -2.70 25.13
C LEU A 88 -9.75 -2.39 26.21
N TRP A 89 -10.77 -1.58 25.92
CA TRP A 89 -11.87 -1.32 26.87
C TRP A 89 -12.88 -2.47 26.97
N ASN A 90 -12.87 -3.39 26.02
CA ASN A 90 -13.83 -4.49 25.93
C ASN A 90 -13.10 -5.85 25.99
N LEU A 91 -12.21 -6.03 26.96
CA LEU A 91 -11.36 -7.23 27.06
C LEU A 91 -12.16 -8.52 27.15
N GLU A 92 -13.32 -8.53 27.81
CA GLU A 92 -14.16 -9.74 27.90
C GLU A 92 -14.59 -10.26 26.51
N LYS A 93 -14.79 -9.35 25.56
CA LYS A 93 -15.19 -9.67 24.19
C LYS A 93 -14.00 -9.98 23.28
N TYR A 94 -12.88 -9.29 23.47
CA TYR A 94 -11.77 -9.31 22.50
C TYR A 94 -10.50 -10.00 23.00
N SER A 95 -10.39 -10.33 24.28
CA SER A 95 -9.25 -11.07 24.82
C SER A 95 -9.22 -12.48 24.23
N LYS A 96 -8.00 -12.96 23.96
CA LYS A 96 -7.74 -14.31 23.49
C LYS A 96 -6.60 -14.90 24.29
N SER A 97 -6.83 -16.04 24.91
CA SER A 97 -5.77 -16.79 25.61
C SER A 97 -5.09 -17.72 24.63
N ILE A 98 -3.79 -17.51 24.43
CA ILE A 98 -2.95 -18.36 23.58
C ILE A 98 -2.11 -19.24 24.50
N LYS A 99 -2.40 -20.55 24.53
CA LYS A 99 -1.73 -21.50 25.43
C LYS A 99 -0.29 -21.80 25.00
N GLU A 100 -0.03 -21.80 23.69
CA GLU A 100 1.26 -22.18 23.11
C GLU A 100 1.73 -21.02 22.22
N LEU A 101 2.46 -20.09 22.84
CA LEU A 101 2.90 -18.86 22.20
C LEU A 101 3.84 -19.14 21.01
N ASP A 102 4.69 -20.16 21.14
CA ASP A 102 5.60 -20.63 20.09
C ASP A 102 4.81 -21.05 18.83
N LYS A 103 3.79 -21.88 19.00
CA LYS A 103 2.96 -22.34 17.88
C LYS A 103 2.18 -21.21 17.26
N TRP A 104 1.64 -20.30 18.07
CA TRP A 104 0.93 -19.12 17.56
C TRP A 104 1.85 -18.21 16.74
N PHE A 105 3.05 -17.92 17.27
CA PHE A 105 4.01 -17.06 16.60
C PHE A 105 4.44 -17.67 15.26
N TRP A 106 4.80 -18.96 15.24
CA TRP A 106 5.28 -19.66 14.04
C TRP A 106 4.19 -20.14 13.06
N LYS A 107 2.93 -19.74 13.24
CA LYS A 107 1.88 -20.03 12.27
C LYS A 107 2.21 -19.42 10.91
N LYS A 108 2.30 -20.27 9.88
CA LYS A 108 2.64 -19.89 8.50
C LYS A 108 1.76 -18.77 7.93
N GLU A 109 0.50 -18.67 8.37
CA GLU A 109 -0.46 -17.62 7.99
C GLU A 109 -0.11 -16.22 8.53
N TYR A 110 0.71 -16.12 9.59
CA TYR A 110 1.11 -14.84 10.21
C TYR A 110 2.56 -14.47 9.91
N GLN A 111 3.31 -15.36 9.28
CA GLN A 111 4.71 -15.12 8.91
C GLN A 111 4.78 -14.24 7.66
N CYS A 112 5.72 -13.29 7.69
CA CYS A 112 6.07 -12.55 6.48
C CYS A 112 6.61 -13.55 5.44
N LYS A 113 6.07 -13.51 4.22
CA LYS A 113 6.58 -14.36 3.15
C LYS A 113 7.97 -13.88 2.73
N VAL A 114 8.92 -14.79 2.69
CA VAL A 114 10.21 -14.56 2.03
C VAL A 114 9.94 -14.50 0.52
N PRO A 115 10.36 -13.44 -0.19
CA PRO A 115 10.20 -13.39 -1.64
C PRO A 115 10.96 -14.56 -2.29
N THR A 116 10.31 -15.26 -3.21
CA THR A 116 10.86 -16.44 -3.89
C THR A 116 11.44 -16.13 -5.27
N ASP A 117 11.39 -14.87 -5.67
CA ASP A 117 11.70 -14.33 -6.99
C ASP A 117 12.94 -13.41 -6.98
N ILE A 118 13.83 -13.60 -6.00
CA ILE A 118 15.13 -12.89 -5.93
C ILE A 118 16.21 -13.72 -6.64
#